data_AF-A0A974KD58-F1
#
_entry.id   AF-A0A974KD58-F1
#
_cell.length_a   1.000
_cell.length_b   1.000
_cell.length_c   1.000
_cell.angle_alpha   90.00
_cell.angle_beta   90.00
_cell.angle_gamma   90.00
#
_symmetry.space_group_name_H-M   'P 1'
#
loop_
_entity.id
_entity.type
_entity.pdbx_description
1 polymer ?
#
loop_
_entity_poly.entity_id
_entity_poly.type
_entity_poly.pdbx_seq_one_letter_code
_entity_poly.pdbx_strand_id
1 'polypeptide(L)'
;MKRIDIHVEGLSVEARNNLANAIYAAFIGAGRRALRRFALGCSLAFVLVWAVSWVLFETGVTRDSTDGDSPSNLRLYTDAQTGCQYLGNGNGLTPRMDAQGYQICGDKSGGKL
;
A
#
# COMPACT_ATOMS: atom_id res chain seq x y z
N MET A 1 -33.16 -40.10 40.02
CA MET A 1 -32.17 -39.31 39.27
C MET A 1 -30.85 -39.33 40.03
N LYS A 2 -29.78 -39.87 39.44
CA LYS A 2 -28.47 -40.04 40.10
C LYS A 2 -27.67 -38.76 39.86
N ARG A 3 -27.46 -37.96 40.91
CA ARG A 3 -26.61 -36.75 40.87
C ARG A 3 -25.16 -37.22 40.84
N ILE A 4 -24.41 -36.83 39.80
CA ILE A 4 -22.97 -37.10 39.72
C ILE A 4 -22.28 -35.91 40.41
N ASP A 5 -22.01 -36.05 41.70
CA ASP A 5 -21.23 -35.07 42.46
C ASP A 5 -19.74 -35.38 42.22
N ILE A 6 -19.10 -34.61 41.34
CA ILE A 6 -17.65 -34.67 41.14
C ILE A 6 -17.00 -34.00 42.34
N HIS A 7 -16.59 -34.79 43.35
CA HIS A 7 -15.76 -34.32 44.45
C HIS A 7 -14.35 -34.00 43.93
N VAL A 8 -14.05 -32.72 43.73
CA VAL A 8 -12.69 -32.22 43.42
C VAL A 8 -11.89 -32.07 44.73
N GLU A 9 -11.89 -33.10 45.58
CA GLU A 9 -11.01 -33.17 46.74
C GLU A 9 -9.94 -34.22 46.45
N GLY A 10 -8.75 -33.78 45.99
CA GLY A 10 -7.58 -34.66 45.87
C GLY A 10 -6.59 -34.42 44.72
N LEU A 11 -6.74 -33.38 43.88
CA LEU A 11 -5.69 -33.07 42.89
C LEU A 11 -4.48 -32.41 43.56
N SER A 12 -3.32 -33.10 43.55
CA SER A 12 -2.04 -32.54 44.01
C SER A 12 -1.70 -31.27 43.25
N VAL A 13 -0.97 -30.35 43.89
CA VAL A 13 -0.57 -29.06 43.28
C VAL A 13 0.16 -29.29 41.96
N GLU A 14 0.99 -30.33 41.88
CA GLU A 14 1.68 -30.76 40.66
C GLU A 14 0.72 -31.15 39.54
N ALA A 15 -0.31 -31.93 39.84
CA ALA A 15 -1.29 -32.35 38.84
C ALA A 15 -2.10 -31.17 38.29
N ARG A 16 -2.40 -30.15 39.12
CA ARG A 16 -3.03 -28.90 38.69
C ARG A 16 -2.11 -28.08 37.78
N ASN A 17 -0.83 -27.97 38.13
CA ASN A 17 0.16 -27.24 37.32
C ASN A 17 0.43 -27.95 35.98
N ASN A 18 0.51 -29.28 35.98
CA ASN A 18 0.67 -30.06 34.76
C ASN A 18 -0.54 -29.93 33.83
N LEU A 19 -1.76 -29.96 34.39
CA LEU A 19 -2.98 -29.72 33.61
C LEU A 19 -3.00 -28.31 33.03
N ALA A 20 -2.67 -27.29 33.82
CA ALA A 20 -2.60 -25.91 33.34
C ALA A 20 -1.58 -25.77 32.20
N ASN A 21 -0.36 -26.31 32.37
CA ASN A 21 0.70 -26.27 31.35
C ASN A 21 0.29 -27.00 30.06
N ALA A 22 -0.38 -28.15 30.16
CA ALA A 22 -0.87 -28.88 29.01
C ALA A 22 -1.92 -28.08 28.23
N ILE A 23 -2.85 -27.43 28.94
CA ILE A 23 -3.86 -26.55 28.35
C ILE A 23 -3.19 -25.36 27.65
N TYR A 24 -2.24 -24.68 28.30
CA TYR A 24 -1.50 -23.56 27.70
C TYR A 24 -0.73 -23.98 26.44
N ALA A 25 -0.02 -25.11 26.48
CA ALA A 25 0.72 -25.61 25.33
C ALA A 25 -0.20 -25.95 24.15
N ALA A 26 -1.37 -26.53 24.42
CA ALA A 26 -2.37 -26.81 23.38
C ALA A 26 -2.90 -25.53 22.73
N PHE A 27 -3.24 -24.51 23.53
CA PHE A 27 -3.69 -23.21 23.02
C PHE A 27 -2.62 -22.49 22.21
N ILE A 28 -1.38 -22.45 22.68
CA ILE A 28 -0.26 -21.83 21.96
C ILE A 28 0.00 -22.59 20.64
N GLY A 29 -0.03 -23.92 20.66
CA GLY A 29 0.15 -24.74 19.48
C GLY A 29 -0.97 -24.58 18.44
N ALA A 30 -2.22 -24.45 18.87
CA ALA A 30 -3.35 -24.14 17.99
C ALA A 30 -3.27 -22.71 17.45
N GLY A 31 -3.02 -21.74 18.32
CA GLY A 31 -2.88 -20.32 17.97
C GLY A 31 -1.76 -20.06 16.97
N ARG A 32 -0.57 -20.66 17.16
CA ARG A 32 0.55 -20.52 16.23
C ARG A 32 0.24 -21.08 14.85
N ARG A 33 -0.53 -22.18 14.76
CA ARG A 33 -0.97 -22.74 13.47
C ARG A 33 -1.98 -21.83 12.77
N ALA A 34 -2.94 -21.29 13.52
CA ALA A 34 -3.92 -20.35 13.00
C ALA A 34 -3.25 -19.07 12.48
N LEU A 35 -2.37 -18.46 13.29
CA LEU A 35 -1.62 -17.25 12.91
C LEU A 35 -0.75 -17.47 11.68
N ARG A 36 -0.06 -18.62 11.56
CA ARG A 36 0.73 -18.95 10.37
C ARG A 36 -0.12 -19.03 9.11
N ARG A 37 -1.28 -19.69 9.17
CA ARG A 37 -2.21 -19.79 8.03
C ARG A 37 -2.78 -18.43 7.66
N PHE A 38 -3.15 -17.62 8.65
CA PHE A 38 -3.63 -16.26 8.43
C PHE A 38 -2.55 -15.39 7.78
N ALA A 39 -1.34 -15.35 8.35
CA ALA A 39 -0.22 -14.60 7.81
C ALA A 39 0.11 -15.03 6.37
N LEU A 40 0.17 -16.33 6.11
CA LEU A 40 0.37 -16.86 4.76
C LEU A 40 -0.75 -16.42 3.80
N GLY A 41 -2.02 -16.47 4.25
CA GLY A 41 -3.15 -15.96 3.49
C GLY A 41 -3.02 -14.48 3.15
N CYS A 42 -2.65 -13.63 4.12
CA CYS A 42 -2.41 -12.20 3.90
C CYS A 42 -1.26 -11.97 2.91
N SER A 43 -0.15 -12.69 3.05
CA SER A 43 0.98 -12.59 2.12
C SER A 43 0.60 -13.00 0.70
N LEU A 44 -0.15 -14.09 0.54
CA LEU A 44 -0.63 -14.54 -0.77
C LEU A 44 -1.60 -13.52 -1.38
N ALA A 45 -2.53 -12.98 -0.59
CA ALA A 45 -3.45 -11.94 -1.05
C ALA A 45 -2.71 -10.68 -1.49
N PHE A 46 -1.69 -10.25 -0.74
CA PHE A 46 -0.86 -9.10 -1.12
C PHE A 46 -0.15 -9.34 -2.46
N VAL A 47 0.51 -10.49 -2.62
CA VAL A 47 1.20 -10.85 -3.87
C VAL A 47 0.21 -10.92 -5.04
N LEU A 48 -0.98 -11.49 -4.82
CA LEU A 48 -2.03 -11.58 -5.83
C LEU A 48 -2.49 -10.19 -6.28
N VAL A 49 -2.80 -9.29 -5.34
CA VAL A 49 -3.23 -7.92 -5.65
C VAL A 49 -2.14 -7.19 -6.42
N TRP A 50 -0.88 -7.27 -5.97
CA TRP A 50 0.25 -6.66 -6.65
C TRP A 50 0.41 -7.19 -8.09
N ALA A 51 0.36 -8.51 -8.27
CA ALA A 51 0.51 -9.14 -9.58
C ALA A 51 -0.64 -8.77 -10.54
N VAL A 52 -1.88 -8.76 -10.06
CA VAL A 52 -3.04 -8.34 -10.85
C VAL A 52 -2.91 -6.88 -11.27
N SER A 53 -2.56 -5.98 -10.34
CA SER A 53 -2.34 -4.56 -10.66
C SER A 53 -1.24 -4.36 -11.70
N TRP A 54 -0.13 -5.10 -11.58
CA TRP A 54 0.95 -5.10 -12.57
C TRP A 54 0.47 -5.52 -13.95
N VAL A 55 -0.27 -6.63 -14.04
CA VAL A 55 -0.82 -7.13 -15.32
C VAL A 55 -1.82 -6.14 -15.93
N LEU A 56 -2.70 -5.54 -15.13
CA LEU A 56 -3.66 -4.55 -15.61
C LEU A 56 -2.97 -3.30 -16.16
N PHE A 57 -1.86 -2.89 -15.54
CA PHE A 57 -1.04 -1.79 -16.01
C PHE A 57 -0.35 -2.12 -17.34
N GLU A 58 0.34 -3.27 -17.43
CA GLU A 58 1.03 -3.70 -18.65
C GLU A 58 0.09 -3.95 -19.83
N THR A 59 -1.12 -4.44 -19.55
CA THR A 59 -2.15 -4.66 -20.59
C THR A 59 -2.88 -3.38 -21.00
N GLY A 60 -2.57 -2.24 -20.36
CA GLY A 60 -3.17 -0.95 -20.69
C GLY A 60 -4.67 -0.85 -20.37
N VAL A 61 -5.23 -1.78 -19.58
CA VAL A 61 -6.65 -1.77 -19.19
C VAL A 61 -7.01 -0.50 -18.42
N THR A 62 -6.04 0.07 -17.70
CA THR A 62 -6.22 1.33 -16.96
C THR A 62 -5.87 2.59 -17.75
N ARG A 63 -5.44 2.47 -19.01
CA ARG A 63 -5.10 3.63 -19.84
C ARG A 63 -6.33 4.14 -20.57
N ASP A 64 -6.50 5.45 -20.60
CA ASP A 64 -7.55 6.08 -21.40
C ASP A 64 -7.03 6.48 -22.79
N SER A 65 -7.93 6.99 -23.65
CA SER A 65 -7.60 7.40 -25.02
C SER A 65 -6.73 8.67 -25.10
N THR A 66 -6.49 9.35 -23.98
CA THR A 66 -5.61 10.52 -23.87
C THR A 66 -4.21 10.15 -23.39
N ASP A 67 -4.02 8.96 -22.84
CA ASP A 67 -2.73 8.44 -22.38
C ASP A 67 -1.87 7.87 -23.53
N GLY A 68 -0.71 8.48 -23.76
CA GLY A 68 0.28 8.04 -24.75
C GLY A 68 1.04 6.76 -24.35
N ASP A 69 1.65 6.07 -25.33
CA ASP A 69 2.25 4.72 -25.19
C ASP A 69 3.37 4.59 -24.16
N SER A 70 4.01 5.71 -23.83
CA SER A 70 5.07 5.79 -22.85
C SER A 70 4.94 7.08 -22.05
N PRO A 71 5.51 7.17 -20.83
CA PRO A 71 5.65 8.43 -20.14
C PRO A 71 6.23 9.50 -21.05
N SER A 72 5.68 10.71 -21.01
CA SER A 72 6.03 11.80 -21.93
C SER A 72 7.46 12.32 -21.76
N ASN A 73 8.15 11.90 -20.70
CA ASN A 73 9.51 12.31 -20.32
C ASN A 73 9.68 13.84 -20.30
N LEU A 74 8.62 14.57 -19.97
CA LEU A 74 8.64 16.02 -19.87
C LEU A 74 9.53 16.45 -18.69
N ARG A 75 10.44 17.36 -18.98
CA ARG A 75 11.33 18.02 -18.02
C ARG A 75 10.94 19.49 -17.92
N LEU A 76 11.14 20.05 -16.73
CA LEU A 76 10.97 21.48 -16.49
C LEU A 76 12.20 22.24 -17.00
N TYR A 77 11.95 23.21 -17.87
CA TYR A 77 12.95 24.17 -18.32
C TYR A 77 12.55 25.56 -17.83
N THR A 78 13.54 26.32 -17.37
CA THR A 78 13.36 27.73 -17.01
C THR A 78 14.26 28.56 -17.90
N ASP A 79 13.67 29.47 -18.66
CA ASP A 79 14.41 30.43 -19.46
C ASP A 79 15.14 31.40 -18.53
N ALA A 80 16.47 31.47 -18.65
CA ALA A 80 17.30 32.26 -17.75
C ALA A 80 17.13 33.78 -17.92
N GLN A 81 16.67 34.23 -19.09
CA GLN A 81 16.53 35.66 -19.41
C GLN A 81 15.20 36.22 -18.89
N THR A 82 14.12 35.48 -19.08
CA THR A 82 12.74 35.86 -18.77
C THR A 82 12.25 35.27 -17.45
N GLY A 83 12.86 34.17 -16.99
CA GLY A 83 12.38 33.38 -15.86
C GLY A 83 11.15 32.53 -16.19
N CYS A 84 10.73 32.47 -17.45
CA CYS A 84 9.55 31.73 -17.88
C CYS A 84 9.78 30.22 -17.86
N GLN A 85 8.78 29.47 -17.38
CA GLN A 85 8.81 28.02 -17.27
C GLN A 85 8.16 27.36 -18.48
N TYR A 86 8.78 26.26 -18.90
CA TYR A 86 8.36 25.44 -20.03
C TYR A 86 8.47 23.96 -19.65
N LEU A 87 7.60 23.14 -20.22
CA LEU A 87 7.71 21.68 -20.17
C LEU A 87 8.12 21.16 -21.55
N GLY A 88 9.04 20.22 -21.60
CA GLY A 88 9.46 19.64 -22.88
C GLY A 88 10.30 18.38 -22.74
N ASN A 89 10.54 17.69 -23.85
CA ASN A 89 11.35 16.47 -23.90
C ASN A 89 12.46 16.51 -24.98
N GLY A 90 12.82 17.70 -25.45
CA GLY A 90 13.88 17.93 -26.45
C GLY A 90 13.37 18.21 -27.87
N ASN A 91 12.15 17.77 -28.20
CA ASN A 91 11.55 17.99 -29.53
C ASN A 91 10.57 19.16 -29.58
N GLY A 92 10.24 19.74 -28.43
CA GLY A 92 9.33 20.87 -28.31
C GLY A 92 9.28 21.38 -26.88
N LEU A 93 8.95 22.67 -26.75
CA LEU A 93 8.70 23.34 -25.48
C LEU A 93 7.26 23.82 -25.47
N THR A 94 6.53 23.53 -24.40
CA THR A 94 5.18 24.03 -24.14
C THR A 94 5.21 24.94 -22.92
N PRO A 95 4.63 26.16 -22.97
CA PRO A 95 4.53 27.04 -21.82
C PRO A 95 3.87 26.34 -20.63
N ARG A 96 4.45 26.49 -19.43
CA ARG A 96 3.79 26.03 -18.20
C ARG A 96 2.85 27.11 -17.70
N MET A 97 1.58 26.76 -17.56
CA MET A 97 0.52 27.68 -17.15
C MET A 97 0.28 27.62 -15.63
N ASP A 98 -0.10 28.75 -15.04
CA ASP A 98 -0.64 28.83 -13.68
C ASP A 98 -2.14 28.44 -13.66
N ALA A 99 -2.76 28.53 -12.48
CA ALA A 99 -4.18 28.17 -12.31
C ALA A 99 -5.14 29.13 -13.05
N GLN A 100 -4.66 30.29 -13.47
CA GLN A 100 -5.40 31.34 -14.15
C GLN A 100 -5.18 31.29 -15.67
N GLY A 101 -4.32 30.39 -16.15
CA GLY A 101 -4.00 30.29 -17.57
C GLY A 101 -2.97 31.31 -18.04
N TYR A 102 -2.15 31.86 -17.16
CA TYR A 102 -0.98 32.66 -17.54
C TYR A 102 0.28 31.82 -17.50
N GLN A 103 1.24 32.14 -18.37
CA GLN A 103 2.53 31.49 -18.33
C GLN A 103 3.26 31.85 -17.04
N ILE A 104 3.77 30.83 -16.34
CA ILE A 104 4.57 31.01 -15.13
C ILE A 104 5.92 31.58 -15.53
N CYS A 105 6.20 32.82 -15.12
CA CYS A 105 7.51 33.43 -15.24
C CYS A 105 7.96 33.95 -13.86
N GLY A 106 9.27 34.05 -13.65
CA GLY A 106 9.83 34.58 -12.40
C GLY A 106 9.33 36.01 -12.12
N ASP A 107 9.51 36.47 -10.88
CA ASP A 107 8.97 37.72 -10.30
C ASP A 107 9.29 39.05 -11.04
N LYS A 108 9.89 38.99 -12.24
CA LYS A 108 9.94 40.11 -13.19
C LYS A 108 8.64 40.33 -13.96
N SER A 109 7.67 39.43 -13.86
CA SER A 109 6.30 39.66 -14.31
C SER A 109 5.33 39.48 -13.14
N GLY A 110 5.54 40.30 -12.11
CA GLY A 110 4.43 40.71 -11.27
C GLY A 110 3.34 41.28 -12.17
N GLY A 111 2.19 40.62 -12.18
CA GLY A 111 1.03 41.08 -12.94
C GLY A 111 0.81 42.57 -12.72
N LYS A 112 0.75 43.31 -13.82
CA LYS A 112 -0.14 44.45 -13.92
C LYS A 112 -1.02 44.22 -15.15
N LEU A 113 -2.31 44.27 -14.87
CA LEU A 113 -3.45 44.31 -15.78
C LEU A 113 -3.16 45.20 -17.00
#